data_AF-K4L071-F1
#
_entry.id   AF-K4L071-F1
#
_cell.length_a   1.000
_cell.length_b   1.000
_cell.length_c   1.000
_cell.angle_alpha   90.00
_cell.angle_beta   90.00
_cell.angle_gamma   90.00
#
_symmetry.space_group_name_H-M   'P 1'
#
loop_
_entity.id
_entity.type
_entity.pdbx_description
1 polymer ?
#
loop_
_entity_poly.entity_id
_entity_poly.type
_entity_poly.pdbx_seq_one_letter_code
_entity_poly.pdbx_strand_id
1 'polypeptide(L)'
;MQFILKRFVYAFDTEKVVSQSSQAVEIAKEGQDTVEKSVSQMNSIDQSVMSFAAIIRQLGERSKEIEHFVNDISGIADQTNMLALNAAIEAARAGAQGKGFAVVAEEVRILADQSQEAAKQITSIVNAIQTDSHIASSAIDVVNEEVKHGTETVNNSGEAFTKIEEMINRVFIQINEVSSILQQALSGNQLIFDSVARIENASRNTSEEIQTVSAATQEQLAFMENYLHRVKNFPNLPKICLDQCKCKIYISFGHVLFNTLDPNEIMAVIMTIIDEAAKYSHRLPEKRNLLMPQ
;
A
#
# COMPACT_ATOMS: atom_id res chain seq x y z
N MET A 1 21.71 -22.03 16.64
CA MET A 1 20.49 -22.59 16.02
C MET A 1 19.21 -21.86 16.43
N GLN A 2 18.80 -21.85 17.71
CA GLN A 2 17.70 -20.97 18.21
C GLN A 2 17.88 -19.49 17.85
N PHE A 3 19.12 -19.02 17.71
CA PHE A 3 19.46 -17.65 17.32
C PHE A 3 18.99 -17.27 15.91
N ILE A 4 19.00 -18.20 14.93
CA ILE A 4 18.58 -17.91 13.56
C ILE A 4 17.04 -17.86 13.49
N LEU A 5 16.37 -18.80 14.14
CA LEU A 5 14.90 -18.81 14.29
C LEU A 5 14.42 -17.56 15.05
N LYS A 6 15.04 -17.21 16.19
CA LYS A 6 14.73 -15.96 16.90
C LYS A 6 14.96 -14.73 16.02
N ARG A 7 16.07 -14.67 15.27
CA ARG A 7 16.38 -13.51 14.43
C ARG A 7 15.46 -13.39 13.20
N PHE A 8 14.95 -14.50 12.68
CA PHE A 8 13.95 -14.52 11.61
C PHE A 8 12.58 -14.03 12.11
N VAL A 9 12.18 -14.43 13.33
CA VAL A 9 10.96 -13.95 14.00
C VAL A 9 11.08 -12.48 14.42
N TYR A 10 12.21 -12.06 15.00
CA TYR A 10 12.46 -10.66 15.39
C TYR A 10 12.58 -9.70 14.20
N ALA A 11 12.92 -10.19 13.01
CA ALA A 11 13.03 -9.35 11.81
C ALA A 11 11.66 -8.95 11.24
N PHE A 12 10.58 -9.63 11.65
CA PHE A 12 9.23 -9.39 11.12
C PHE A 12 8.23 -9.16 12.27
N ASP A 13 8.29 -7.95 12.82
CA ASP A 13 7.42 -7.49 13.91
C ASP A 13 6.01 -7.15 13.40
N THR A 14 5.27 -8.19 12.98
CA THR A 14 3.87 -8.08 12.52
C THR A 14 2.97 -7.42 13.57
N GLU A 15 3.24 -7.65 14.85
CA GLU A 15 2.48 -7.08 15.97
C GLU A 15 2.61 -5.55 15.99
N LYS A 16 3.81 -5.02 15.77
CA LYS A 16 4.02 -3.59 15.63
C LYS A 16 3.30 -3.00 14.41
N VAL A 17 3.32 -3.69 13.26
CA VAL A 17 2.60 -3.22 12.05
C VAL A 17 1.08 -3.22 12.28
N VAL A 18 0.55 -4.25 12.94
CA VAL A 18 -0.87 -4.34 13.32
C VAL A 18 -1.26 -3.23 14.30
N SER A 19 -0.43 -2.96 15.31
CA SER A 19 -0.65 -1.87 16.26
C SER A 19 -0.64 -0.50 15.57
N GLN A 20 0.35 -0.23 14.72
CA GLN A 20 0.45 1.03 13.97
C GLN A 20 -0.71 1.21 12.98
N SER A 21 -1.14 0.13 12.32
CA SER A 21 -2.30 0.14 11.44
C SER A 21 -3.58 0.45 12.21
N SER A 22 -3.75 -0.14 13.40
CA SER A 22 -4.91 0.14 14.27
C SER A 22 -4.96 1.62 14.70
N GLN A 23 -3.82 2.19 15.09
CA GLN A 23 -3.71 3.62 15.38
C GLN A 23 -4.03 4.49 14.16
N ALA A 24 -3.56 4.09 12.98
CA ALA A 24 -3.85 4.82 11.75
C ALA A 24 -5.34 4.83 11.40
N VAL A 25 -6.08 3.73 11.66
CA VAL A 25 -7.55 3.69 11.50
C VAL A 25 -8.22 4.66 12.46
N GLU A 26 -7.80 4.69 13.72
CA GLU A 26 -8.36 5.60 14.72
C GLU A 26 -8.16 7.07 14.31
N ILE A 27 -6.95 7.43 13.88
CA ILE A 27 -6.65 8.78 13.37
C ILE A 27 -7.47 9.11 12.11
N ALA A 28 -7.63 8.16 11.18
CA ALA A 28 -8.45 8.36 9.99
C ALA A 28 -9.92 8.60 10.35
N LYS A 29 -10.44 7.89 11.35
CA LYS A 29 -11.79 8.06 11.87
C LYS A 29 -11.99 9.39 12.60
N GLU A 30 -11.03 9.82 13.42
CA GLU A 30 -11.04 11.16 14.01
C GLU A 30 -11.02 12.27 12.94
N GLY A 31 -10.26 12.04 11.85
CA GLY A 31 -10.27 12.89 10.66
C GLY A 31 -11.64 12.96 10.01
N GLN A 32 -12.29 11.82 9.82
CA GLN A 32 -13.66 11.74 9.27
C GLN A 32 -14.68 12.48 10.15
N ASP A 33 -14.67 12.27 11.47
CA ASP A 33 -15.53 12.99 12.41
C ASP A 33 -15.32 14.51 12.35
N THR A 34 -14.06 14.94 12.16
CA THR A 34 -13.72 16.37 12.01
C THR A 34 -14.24 16.95 10.69
N VAL A 35 -14.18 16.17 9.60
CA VAL A 35 -14.78 16.54 8.32
C VAL A 35 -16.29 16.66 8.45
N GLU A 36 -16.97 15.71 9.08
CA GLU A 36 -18.44 15.75 9.26
C GLU A 36 -18.88 16.99 10.05
N LYS A 37 -18.16 17.34 11.12
CA LYS A 37 -18.38 18.59 11.85
C LYS A 37 -18.19 19.81 10.96
N SER A 38 -17.16 19.79 10.12
CA SER A 38 -16.86 20.88 9.17
C SER A 38 -17.97 21.04 8.13
N VAL A 39 -18.52 19.94 7.60
CA VAL A 39 -19.69 19.95 6.69
C VAL A 39 -20.91 20.55 7.39
N SER A 40 -21.21 20.12 8.62
CA SER A 40 -22.31 20.69 9.40
C SER A 40 -22.15 22.19 9.64
N GLN A 41 -20.91 22.64 9.84
CA GLN A 41 -20.61 24.06 10.02
C GLN A 41 -20.76 24.84 8.72
N MET A 42 -20.35 24.29 7.57
CA MET A 42 -20.59 24.89 6.26
C MET A 42 -22.08 25.03 5.95
N ASN A 43 -22.90 24.02 6.28
CA ASN A 43 -24.36 24.11 6.15
C ASN A 43 -24.96 25.22 7.03
N SER A 44 -24.40 25.44 8.22
CA SER A 44 -24.85 26.52 9.12
C SER A 44 -24.45 27.90 8.57
N ILE A 45 -23.27 27.99 7.93
CA ILE A 45 -22.82 29.20 7.25
C ILE A 45 -23.72 29.50 6.05
N ASP A 46 -24.03 28.50 5.22
CA ASP A 46 -24.94 28.61 4.07
C ASP A 46 -26.31 29.18 4.48
N GLN A 47 -26.92 28.62 5.53
CA GLN A 47 -28.17 29.15 6.10
C GLN A 47 -28.05 30.60 6.57
N SER A 48 -26.93 30.96 7.20
CA SER A 48 -26.67 32.31 7.65
C SER A 48 -26.55 33.28 6.48
N VAL A 49 -25.85 32.88 5.41
CA VAL A 49 -25.68 33.66 4.17
C VAL A 49 -27.03 33.87 3.49
N MET A 50 -27.87 32.82 3.38
CA MET A 50 -29.24 32.95 2.86
C MET A 50 -30.09 33.92 3.67
N SER A 51 -29.99 33.88 5.01
CA SER A 51 -30.68 34.82 5.88
C SER A 51 -30.20 36.26 5.68
N PHE A 52 -28.88 36.47 5.55
CA PHE A 52 -28.34 37.80 5.25
C PHE A 52 -28.81 38.33 3.89
N ALA A 53 -28.87 37.46 2.87
CA ALA A 53 -29.38 37.81 1.55
C ALA A 53 -30.82 38.33 1.62
N ALA A 54 -31.67 37.65 2.41
CA ALA A 54 -33.06 38.05 2.62
C ALA A 54 -33.17 39.42 3.32
N ILE A 55 -32.36 39.66 4.36
CA ILE A 55 -32.35 40.93 5.09
C ILE A 55 -31.92 42.09 4.18
N ILE A 56 -30.86 41.92 3.39
CA ILE A 56 -30.38 42.95 2.46
C ILE A 56 -31.41 43.25 1.37
N ARG A 57 -32.08 42.22 0.83
CA ARG A 57 -33.18 42.41 -0.11
C ARG A 57 -34.32 43.23 0.53
N GLN A 58 -34.71 42.89 1.76
CA GLN A 58 -35.75 43.63 2.48
C GLN A 58 -35.33 45.07 2.78
N LEU A 59 -34.05 45.32 3.09
CA LEU A 59 -33.52 46.68 3.27
C LEU A 59 -33.63 47.50 1.98
N GLY A 60 -33.34 46.88 0.83
CA GLY A 60 -33.52 47.51 -0.48
C GLY A 60 -34.97 47.87 -0.78
N GLU A 61 -35.92 46.98 -0.46
CA GLU A 61 -37.36 47.24 -0.61
C GLU A 61 -37.84 48.37 0.30
N ARG A 62 -37.47 48.36 1.59
CA ARG A 62 -37.81 49.43 2.54
C ARG A 62 -37.21 50.77 2.13
N SER A 63 -35.99 50.77 1.59
CA SER A 63 -35.34 51.99 1.09
C SER A 63 -36.10 52.60 -0.09
N LYS A 64 -36.69 51.77 -0.97
CA LYS A 64 -37.57 52.24 -2.05
C LYS A 64 -38.89 52.81 -1.53
N GLU A 65 -39.47 52.22 -0.49
CA GLU A 65 -40.66 52.78 0.16
C GLU A 65 -40.36 54.16 0.78
N ILE A 66 -39.21 54.30 1.44
CA ILE A 66 -38.78 55.61 1.99
C ILE A 66 -38.58 56.62 0.86
N GLU A 67 -37.97 56.24 -0.26
CA GLU A 67 -37.82 57.10 -1.44
C GLU A 67 -39.17 57.64 -1.93
N HIS A 68 -40.19 56.78 -2.00
CA HIS A 68 -41.56 57.19 -2.35
C HIS A 68 -42.10 58.25 -1.38
N PHE A 69 -41.99 58.01 -0.07
CA PHE A 69 -42.47 58.99 0.93
C PHE A 69 -41.71 60.31 0.87
N VAL A 70 -40.41 60.29 0.61
CA VAL A 70 -39.60 61.51 0.48
C VAL A 70 -40.00 62.30 -0.77
N ASN A 71 -40.31 61.62 -1.87
CA ASN A 71 -40.84 62.25 -3.09
C ASN A 71 -42.21 62.89 -2.84
N ASP A 72 -43.11 62.22 -2.10
CA ASP A 72 -44.40 62.79 -1.70
C ASP A 72 -44.23 64.04 -0.84
N ILE A 73 -43.33 64.00 0.16
CA ILE A 73 -43.01 65.15 1.03
C ILE A 73 -42.45 66.30 0.20
N SER A 74 -41.56 66.02 -0.77
CA SER A 74 -41.01 67.03 -1.67
C SER A 74 -42.13 67.70 -2.49
N GLY A 75 -43.08 66.90 -3.02
CA GLY A 75 -44.25 67.42 -3.72
C GLY A 75 -45.19 68.24 -2.84
N ILE A 76 -45.40 67.85 -1.58
CA ILE A 76 -46.19 68.63 -0.61
C ILE A 76 -45.48 69.95 -0.28
N ALA A 77 -44.16 69.93 -0.11
CA ALA A 77 -43.37 71.13 0.13
C ALA A 77 -43.46 72.11 -1.05
N ASP A 78 -43.34 71.62 -2.29
CA ASP A 78 -43.52 72.42 -3.51
C ASP A 78 -44.92 73.06 -3.59
N GLN A 79 -45.98 72.28 -3.32
CA GLN A 79 -47.34 72.79 -3.31
C GLN A 79 -47.55 73.84 -2.20
N THR A 80 -46.98 73.61 -1.02
CA THR A 80 -47.06 74.55 0.11
C THR A 80 -46.32 75.84 -0.21
N ASN A 81 -45.16 75.75 -0.87
CA ASN A 81 -44.39 76.90 -1.34
C ASN A 81 -45.21 77.74 -2.33
N MET A 82 -45.85 77.09 -3.31
CA MET A 82 -46.73 77.74 -4.28
C MET A 82 -47.97 78.37 -3.64
N LEU A 83 -48.59 77.71 -2.66
CA LEU A 83 -49.72 78.26 -1.90
C LEU A 83 -49.31 79.48 -1.07
N ALA A 84 -48.17 79.41 -0.40
CA ALA A 84 -47.61 80.49 0.39
C ALA A 84 -47.26 81.71 -0.48
N LEU A 85 -46.67 81.48 -1.65
CA LEU A 85 -46.40 82.54 -2.63
C LEU A 85 -47.68 83.24 -3.10
N ASN A 86 -48.71 82.47 -3.46
CA ASN A 86 -50.01 83.03 -3.86
C ASN A 86 -50.65 83.83 -2.72
N ALA A 87 -50.55 83.35 -1.48
CA ALA A 87 -51.05 84.06 -0.30
C ALA A 87 -50.27 85.37 -0.04
N ALA A 88 -48.94 85.36 -0.21
CA ALA A 88 -48.11 86.55 -0.08
C ALA A 88 -48.47 87.62 -1.13
N ILE A 89 -48.73 87.20 -2.37
CA ILE A 89 -49.18 88.09 -3.46
C ILE A 89 -50.54 88.72 -3.11
N GLU A 90 -51.51 87.93 -2.66
CA GLU A 90 -52.85 88.44 -2.34
C GLU A 90 -52.84 89.32 -1.07
N ALA A 91 -51.99 89.00 -0.09
CA ALA A 91 -51.75 89.84 1.08
C ALA A 91 -51.13 91.19 0.71
N ALA A 92 -50.18 91.23 -0.24
CA ALA A 92 -49.64 92.48 -0.78
C ALA A 92 -50.72 93.29 -1.51
N ARG A 93 -51.63 92.62 -2.22
CA ARG A 93 -52.75 93.23 -2.95
C ARG A 93 -53.78 93.90 -2.02
N ALA A 94 -53.99 93.33 -0.82
CA ALA A 94 -54.86 93.90 0.22
C ALA A 94 -54.25 95.12 0.94
N GLY A 95 -53.01 95.51 0.63
CA GLY A 95 -52.37 96.72 1.15
C GLY A 95 -52.20 96.70 2.67
N ALA A 96 -52.65 97.74 3.36
CA ALA A 96 -52.45 97.90 4.81
C ALA A 96 -53.13 96.80 5.65
N GLN A 97 -54.26 96.26 5.17
CA GLN A 97 -55.01 95.21 5.87
C GLN A 97 -54.36 93.82 5.74
N GLY A 98 -53.51 93.61 4.72
CA GLY A 98 -52.86 92.33 4.45
C GLY A 98 -51.48 92.15 5.10
N LYS A 99 -50.92 93.18 5.76
CA LYS A 99 -49.55 93.14 6.31
C LYS A 99 -49.30 91.96 7.26
N GLY A 100 -50.24 91.63 8.15
CA GLY A 100 -50.09 90.49 9.06
C GLY A 100 -50.12 89.15 8.32
N PHE A 101 -50.98 89.01 7.32
CA PHE A 101 -51.05 87.81 6.47
C PHE A 101 -49.81 87.64 5.59
N ALA A 102 -49.21 88.74 5.11
CA ALA A 102 -47.99 88.70 4.30
C ALA A 102 -46.80 88.11 5.09
N VAL A 103 -46.67 88.45 6.38
CA VAL A 103 -45.62 87.88 7.25
C VAL A 103 -45.82 86.38 7.45
N VAL A 104 -47.05 85.94 7.71
CA VAL A 104 -47.36 84.51 7.87
C VAL A 104 -47.10 83.75 6.56
N ALA A 105 -47.50 84.31 5.42
CA ALA A 105 -47.27 83.69 4.12
C ALA A 105 -45.77 83.53 3.81
N GLU A 106 -44.93 84.53 4.13
CA GLU A 106 -43.47 84.41 3.94
C GLU A 106 -42.86 83.37 4.90
N GLU A 107 -43.31 83.29 6.15
CA GLU A 107 -42.81 82.28 7.09
C GLU A 107 -43.17 80.85 6.62
N VAL A 108 -44.39 80.64 6.11
CA VAL A 108 -44.80 79.35 5.52
C VAL A 108 -43.96 79.03 4.28
N ARG A 109 -43.61 80.04 3.47
CA ARG A 109 -42.73 79.88 2.30
C ARG A 109 -41.34 79.39 2.71
N ILE A 110 -40.75 80.02 3.74
CA ILE A 110 -39.45 79.62 4.29
C ILE A 110 -39.48 78.19 4.83
N LEU A 111 -40.54 77.80 5.56
CA LEU A 111 -40.71 76.44 6.07
C LEU A 111 -40.86 75.41 4.93
N ALA A 112 -41.53 75.77 3.85
CA ALA A 112 -41.67 74.92 2.67
C ALA A 112 -40.30 74.71 1.97
N ASP A 113 -39.53 75.79 1.76
CA ASP A 113 -38.17 75.71 1.19
C ASP A 113 -37.25 74.85 2.07
N GLN A 114 -37.31 75.01 3.41
CA GLN A 114 -36.56 74.18 4.36
C GLN A 114 -36.97 72.70 4.29
N SER A 115 -38.27 72.42 4.18
CA SER A 115 -38.79 71.05 4.05
C SER A 115 -38.29 70.40 2.75
N GLN A 116 -38.20 71.17 1.67
CA GLN A 116 -37.71 70.66 0.39
C GLN A 116 -36.20 70.38 0.42
N GLU A 117 -35.42 71.22 1.08
CA GLU A 117 -33.98 70.97 1.27
C GLU A 117 -33.75 69.73 2.16
N ALA A 118 -34.53 69.57 3.23
CA ALA A 118 -34.49 68.36 4.07
C ALA A 118 -34.85 67.10 3.26
N ALA A 119 -35.89 67.17 2.41
CA ALA A 119 -36.26 66.05 1.54
C ALA A 119 -35.10 65.65 0.60
N LYS A 120 -34.42 66.62 -0.03
CA LYS A 120 -33.25 66.35 -0.89
C LYS A 120 -32.11 65.66 -0.14
N GLN A 121 -31.83 66.10 1.10
CA GLN A 121 -30.80 65.47 1.93
C GLN A 121 -31.16 64.02 2.27
N ILE A 122 -32.43 63.76 2.60
CA ILE A 122 -32.91 62.39 2.85
C ILE A 122 -32.81 61.54 1.58
N THR A 123 -33.19 62.05 0.41
CA THR A 123 -33.02 61.34 -0.88
C THR A 123 -31.57 60.91 -1.10
N SER A 124 -30.60 61.79 -0.83
CA SER A 124 -29.17 61.46 -0.94
C SER A 124 -28.77 60.29 -0.04
N ILE A 125 -29.24 60.29 1.22
CA ILE A 125 -28.97 59.21 2.18
C ILE A 125 -29.63 57.90 1.73
N VAL A 126 -30.89 57.95 1.27
CA VAL A 126 -31.62 56.76 0.79
C VAL A 126 -30.91 56.16 -0.43
N ASN A 127 -30.45 56.98 -1.38
CA ASN A 127 -29.70 56.52 -2.54
C ASN A 127 -28.37 55.85 -2.15
N ALA A 128 -27.68 56.39 -1.13
CA ALA A 128 -26.49 55.75 -0.59
C ALA A 128 -26.80 54.38 0.03
N ILE A 129 -27.86 54.28 0.85
CA ILE A 129 -28.31 53.00 1.45
C ILE A 129 -28.68 51.98 0.36
N GLN A 130 -29.37 52.39 -0.70
CA GLN A 130 -29.71 51.51 -1.83
C GLN A 130 -28.44 51.01 -2.54
N THR A 131 -27.46 51.89 -2.76
CA THR A 131 -26.18 51.55 -3.37
C THR A 131 -25.41 50.55 -2.50
N ASP A 132 -25.28 50.82 -1.21
CA ASP A 132 -24.62 49.94 -0.25
C ASP A 132 -25.32 48.58 -0.16
N SER A 133 -26.66 48.57 -0.19
CA SER A 133 -27.46 47.33 -0.23
C SER A 133 -27.20 46.52 -1.49
N HIS A 134 -27.06 47.17 -2.66
CA HIS A 134 -26.74 46.50 -3.90
C HIS A 134 -25.33 45.90 -3.86
N ILE A 135 -24.34 46.65 -3.36
CA ILE A 135 -22.97 46.16 -3.17
C ILE A 135 -22.95 44.95 -2.22
N ALA A 136 -23.67 45.04 -1.10
CA ALA A 136 -23.80 43.95 -0.14
C ALA A 136 -24.45 42.70 -0.77
N SER A 137 -25.47 42.88 -1.62
CA SER A 137 -26.09 41.78 -2.35
C SER A 137 -25.10 41.07 -3.27
N SER A 138 -24.32 41.82 -4.06
CA SER A 138 -23.30 41.22 -4.93
C SER A 138 -22.20 40.52 -4.14
N ALA A 139 -21.81 41.06 -2.98
CA ALA A 139 -20.84 40.40 -2.10
C ALA A 139 -21.38 39.08 -1.53
N ILE A 140 -22.68 39.03 -1.19
CA ILE A 140 -23.34 37.82 -0.71
C ILE A 140 -23.36 36.73 -1.80
N ASP A 141 -23.59 37.10 -3.06
CA ASP A 141 -23.55 36.13 -4.17
C ASP A 141 -22.16 35.47 -4.31
N VAL A 142 -21.09 36.24 -4.17
CA VAL A 142 -19.71 35.73 -4.15
C VAL A 142 -19.47 34.81 -2.95
N VAL A 143 -19.90 35.24 -1.75
CA VAL A 143 -19.75 34.43 -0.53
C VAL A 143 -20.51 33.10 -0.65
N ASN A 144 -21.67 33.10 -1.28
CA ASN A 144 -22.45 31.88 -1.51
C ASN A 144 -21.70 30.88 -2.41
N GLU A 145 -21.04 31.37 -3.47
CA GLU A 145 -20.20 30.54 -4.34
C GLU A 145 -18.99 29.96 -3.57
N GLU A 146 -18.33 30.78 -2.75
CA GLU A 146 -17.21 30.35 -1.90
C GLU A 146 -17.64 29.30 -0.86
N VAL A 147 -18.81 29.45 -0.24
CA VAL A 147 -19.35 28.45 0.72
C VAL A 147 -19.64 27.13 0.01
N LYS A 148 -20.18 27.17 -1.22
CA LYS A 148 -20.41 25.98 -2.02
C LYS A 148 -19.10 25.27 -2.37
N HIS A 149 -18.08 26.02 -2.81
CA HIS A 149 -16.77 25.48 -3.12
C HIS A 149 -16.05 24.93 -1.87
N GLY A 150 -16.18 25.62 -0.74
CA GLY A 150 -15.68 25.16 0.55
C GLY A 150 -16.34 23.85 0.98
N THR A 151 -17.65 23.73 0.81
CA THR A 151 -18.40 22.50 1.10
C THR A 151 -17.93 21.32 0.24
N GLU A 152 -17.73 21.55 -1.06
CA GLU A 152 -17.18 20.53 -1.97
C GLU A 152 -15.76 20.08 -1.56
N THR A 153 -14.90 21.04 -1.21
CA THR A 153 -13.53 20.76 -0.77
C THR A 153 -13.49 19.94 0.53
N VAL A 154 -14.37 20.26 1.49
CA VAL A 154 -14.51 19.50 2.74
C VAL A 154 -15.02 18.09 2.47
N ASN A 155 -16.01 17.92 1.60
CA ASN A 155 -16.51 16.60 1.20
C ASN A 155 -15.42 15.73 0.54
N ASN A 156 -14.64 16.31 -0.38
CA ASN A 156 -13.50 15.64 -1.01
C ASN A 156 -12.46 15.18 0.02
N SER A 157 -12.27 15.95 1.10
CA SER A 157 -11.39 15.57 2.21
C SER A 157 -11.95 14.37 2.98
N GLY A 158 -13.28 14.29 3.17
CA GLY A 158 -13.94 13.12 3.77
C GLY A 158 -13.79 11.85 2.93
N GLU A 159 -13.93 11.97 1.60
CA GLU A 159 -13.66 10.85 0.71
C GLU A 159 -12.20 10.36 0.82
N ALA A 160 -11.25 11.27 1.01
CA ALA A 160 -9.84 10.92 1.19
C ALA A 160 -9.62 10.12 2.49
N PHE A 161 -10.26 10.51 3.60
CA PHE A 161 -10.19 9.74 4.85
C PHE A 161 -10.84 8.36 4.72
N THR A 162 -11.96 8.25 4.01
CA THR A 162 -12.59 6.95 3.70
C THR A 162 -11.63 6.05 2.91
N LYS A 163 -10.96 6.59 1.88
CA LYS A 163 -9.95 5.84 1.10
C LYS A 163 -8.76 5.43 1.95
N ILE A 164 -8.32 6.28 2.89
CA ILE A 164 -7.24 5.96 3.83
C ILE A 164 -7.64 4.77 4.71
N GLU A 165 -8.85 4.77 5.27
CA GLU A 165 -9.38 3.66 6.07
C GLU A 165 -9.39 2.35 5.27
N GLU A 166 -9.89 2.37 4.02
CA GLU A 166 -9.86 1.20 3.13
C GLU A 166 -8.44 0.70 2.86
N MET A 167 -7.49 1.60 2.62
CA MET A 167 -6.08 1.25 2.39
C MET A 167 -5.46 0.59 3.63
N ILE A 168 -5.75 1.09 4.83
CA ILE A 168 -5.24 0.51 6.08
C ILE A 168 -5.87 -0.88 6.32
N ASN A 169 -7.15 -1.05 6.03
CA ASN A 169 -7.80 -2.37 6.11
C ASN A 169 -7.16 -3.39 5.15
N ARG A 170 -6.73 -2.96 3.95
CA ARG A 170 -5.97 -3.82 3.03
C ARG A 170 -4.60 -4.20 3.60
N VAL A 171 -3.91 -3.29 4.27
CA VAL A 171 -2.66 -3.60 4.98
C VAL A 171 -2.90 -4.66 6.06
N PHE A 172 -4.02 -4.60 6.77
CA PHE A 172 -4.43 -5.61 7.75
C PHE A 172 -4.63 -7.01 7.15
N ILE A 173 -5.22 -7.09 5.95
CA ILE A 173 -5.38 -8.37 5.25
C ILE A 173 -4.01 -8.91 4.83
N GLN A 174 -3.15 -8.06 4.26
CA GLN A 174 -1.82 -8.44 3.81
C GLN A 174 -0.91 -8.90 4.97
N ILE A 175 -0.95 -8.23 6.12
CA ILE A 175 -0.12 -8.63 7.27
C ILE A 175 -0.54 -10.00 7.83
N ASN A 176 -1.83 -10.31 7.81
CA ASN A 176 -2.34 -11.63 8.20
C ASN A 176 -1.90 -12.72 7.23
N GLU A 177 -1.92 -12.43 5.93
CA GLU A 177 -1.41 -13.35 4.89
C GLU A 177 0.10 -13.60 5.08
N VAL A 178 0.89 -12.54 5.31
CA VAL A 178 2.32 -12.68 5.57
C VAL A 178 2.60 -13.47 6.85
N SER A 179 1.82 -13.24 7.91
CA SER A 179 1.91 -14.02 9.16
C SER A 179 1.68 -15.52 8.90
N SER A 180 0.69 -15.86 8.07
CA SER A 180 0.42 -17.25 7.65
C SER A 180 1.58 -17.85 6.86
N ILE A 181 2.12 -17.12 5.88
CA ILE A 181 3.28 -17.56 5.09
C ILE A 181 4.51 -17.78 5.99
N LEU A 182 4.73 -16.91 6.98
CA LEU A 182 5.82 -17.05 7.94
C LEU A 182 5.66 -18.30 8.81
N GLN A 183 4.46 -18.61 9.29
CA GLN A 183 4.21 -19.85 10.05
C GLN A 183 4.51 -21.10 9.21
N GLN A 184 4.13 -21.10 7.92
CA GLN A 184 4.47 -22.19 7.01
C GLN A 184 5.98 -22.30 6.78
N ALA A 185 6.66 -21.18 6.58
CA ALA A 185 8.11 -21.14 6.40
C ALA A 185 8.86 -21.66 7.64
N LEU A 186 8.42 -21.28 8.85
CA LEU A 186 8.97 -21.78 10.12
C LEU A 186 8.81 -23.31 10.22
N SER A 187 7.63 -23.83 9.89
CA SER A 187 7.36 -25.27 9.88
C SER A 187 8.22 -26.00 8.85
N GLY A 188 8.34 -25.46 7.64
CA GLY A 188 9.19 -26.00 6.57
C GLY A 188 10.67 -26.01 6.96
N ASN A 189 11.16 -24.95 7.61
CA ASN A 189 12.53 -24.91 8.13
C ASN A 189 12.78 -26.00 9.17
N GLN A 190 11.80 -26.28 10.03
CA GLN A 190 11.92 -27.35 11.02
C GLN A 190 12.07 -28.72 10.36
N LEU A 191 11.31 -28.99 9.29
CA LEU A 191 11.46 -30.22 8.49
C LEU A 191 12.84 -30.33 7.82
N ILE A 192 13.39 -29.20 7.35
CA ILE A 192 14.75 -29.15 6.80
C ILE A 192 15.75 -29.51 7.89
N PHE A 193 15.65 -28.92 9.08
CA PHE A 193 16.53 -29.22 10.20
C PHE A 193 16.48 -30.71 10.59
N ASP A 194 15.29 -31.29 10.70
CA ASP A 194 15.12 -32.72 11.00
C ASP A 194 15.75 -33.61 9.92
N SER A 195 15.67 -33.19 8.66
CA SER A 195 16.26 -33.92 7.54
C SER A 195 17.78 -33.84 7.53
N VAL A 196 18.36 -32.66 7.83
CA VAL A 196 19.81 -32.49 8.01
C VAL A 196 20.32 -33.37 9.16
N ALA A 197 19.61 -33.41 10.29
CA ALA A 197 19.98 -34.28 11.42
C ALA A 197 19.91 -35.77 11.06
N ARG A 198 18.93 -36.18 10.24
CA ARG A 198 18.87 -37.56 9.71
C ARG A 198 20.04 -37.88 8.78
N ILE A 199 20.43 -36.95 7.92
CA ILE A 199 21.60 -37.11 7.02
C ILE A 199 22.89 -37.24 7.84
N GLU A 200 23.06 -36.42 8.87
CA GLU A 200 24.22 -36.50 9.76
C GLU A 200 24.33 -37.87 10.44
N ASN A 201 23.22 -38.39 10.99
CA ASN A 201 23.19 -39.72 11.59
C ASN A 201 23.45 -40.84 10.57
N ALA A 202 22.83 -40.77 9.38
CA ALA A 202 23.08 -41.74 8.32
C ALA A 202 24.55 -41.75 7.89
N SER A 203 25.13 -40.56 7.71
CA SER A 203 26.55 -40.41 7.35
C SER A 203 27.47 -40.99 8.43
N ARG A 204 27.13 -40.83 9.72
CA ARG A 204 27.87 -41.45 10.82
C ARG A 204 27.80 -42.98 10.77
N ASN A 205 26.60 -43.53 10.61
CA ASN A 205 26.41 -44.98 10.51
C ASN A 205 27.16 -45.57 9.31
N THR A 206 27.09 -44.93 8.14
CA THR A 206 27.85 -45.36 6.95
C THR A 206 29.35 -45.32 7.21
N SER A 207 29.85 -44.32 7.93
CA SER A 207 31.28 -44.28 8.31
C SER A 207 31.66 -45.45 9.24
N GLU A 208 30.81 -45.84 10.19
CA GLU A 208 31.03 -46.99 11.08
C GLU A 208 30.98 -48.32 10.31
N GLU A 209 30.05 -48.46 9.37
CA GLU A 209 29.96 -49.63 8.48
C GLU A 209 31.19 -49.76 7.59
N ILE A 210 31.68 -48.66 7.01
CA ILE A 210 32.92 -48.64 6.22
C ILE A 210 34.11 -49.10 7.05
N GLN A 211 34.22 -48.67 8.31
CA GLN A 211 35.27 -49.15 9.21
C GLN A 211 35.16 -50.65 9.45
N THR A 212 33.95 -51.16 9.65
CA THR A 212 33.68 -52.60 9.86
C THR A 212 34.04 -53.43 8.62
N VAL A 213 33.64 -52.97 7.43
CA VAL A 213 34.00 -53.61 6.15
C VAL A 213 35.51 -53.57 5.93
N SER A 214 36.16 -52.45 6.26
CA SER A 214 37.61 -52.33 6.18
C SER A 214 38.33 -53.34 7.10
N ALA A 215 37.84 -53.55 8.32
CA ALA A 215 38.37 -54.58 9.22
C ALA A 215 38.16 -55.99 8.67
N ALA A 216 36.94 -56.31 8.20
CA ALA A 216 36.64 -57.64 7.65
C ALA A 216 37.45 -57.95 6.38
N THR A 217 37.67 -56.96 5.51
CA THR A 217 38.53 -57.11 4.32
C THR A 217 39.99 -57.34 4.70
N GLN A 218 40.50 -56.69 5.75
CA GLN A 218 41.84 -56.96 6.29
C GLN A 218 41.95 -58.40 6.83
N GLU A 219 40.94 -58.89 7.56
CA GLU A 219 40.91 -60.28 8.04
C GLU A 219 40.88 -61.29 6.88
N GLN A 220 40.06 -61.04 5.85
CA GLN A 220 40.01 -61.88 4.66
C GLN A 220 41.35 -61.93 3.92
N LEU A 221 42.05 -60.80 3.80
CA LEU A 221 43.40 -60.75 3.22
C LEU A 221 44.36 -61.62 4.03
N ALA A 222 44.37 -61.48 5.36
CA ALA A 222 45.22 -62.28 6.24
C ALA A 222 44.90 -63.79 6.14
N PHE A 223 43.62 -64.16 6.06
CA PHE A 223 43.21 -65.55 5.84
C PHE A 223 43.72 -66.07 4.48
N MET A 224 43.58 -65.27 3.42
CA MET A 224 44.00 -65.65 2.07
C MET A 224 45.52 -65.78 1.96
N GLU A 225 46.29 -64.91 2.61
CA GLU A 225 47.75 -65.05 2.73
C GLU A 225 48.14 -66.34 3.45
N ASN A 226 47.49 -66.65 4.57
CA ASN A 226 47.70 -67.89 5.30
C ASN A 226 47.32 -69.12 4.46
N TYR A 227 46.22 -69.06 3.70
CA TYR A 227 45.79 -70.12 2.81
C TYR A 227 46.83 -70.34 1.68
N LEU A 228 47.27 -69.27 1.02
CA LEU A 228 48.33 -69.34 0.00
C LEU A 228 49.64 -69.88 0.56
N HIS A 229 50.01 -69.49 1.79
CA HIS A 229 51.18 -70.03 2.48
C HIS A 229 51.04 -71.54 2.72
N ARG A 230 49.87 -72.01 3.19
CA ARG A 230 49.58 -73.44 3.37
C ARG A 230 49.62 -74.22 2.06
N VAL A 231 49.03 -73.69 0.99
CA VAL A 231 49.06 -74.32 -0.35
C VAL A 231 50.49 -74.43 -0.87
N LYS A 232 51.33 -73.40 -0.68
CA LYS A 232 52.76 -73.43 -1.06
C LYS A 232 53.57 -74.48 -0.29
N ASN A 233 53.25 -74.68 0.99
CA ASN A 233 53.99 -75.58 1.88
C ASN A 233 53.42 -77.01 1.96
N PHE A 234 52.43 -77.35 1.13
CA PHE A 234 51.88 -78.71 1.06
C PHE A 234 52.89 -79.66 0.37
N PRO A 235 53.44 -80.66 1.07
CA PRO A 235 54.40 -81.59 0.47
C PRO A 235 53.63 -82.60 -0.38
N ASN A 236 53.93 -82.63 -1.69
CA ASN A 236 53.24 -83.39 -2.75
C ASN A 236 51.91 -82.81 -3.25
N LEU A 237 51.88 -81.53 -3.64
CA LEU A 237 50.95 -81.10 -4.69
C LEU A 237 51.47 -81.64 -6.05
N PRO A 238 50.76 -82.56 -6.74
CA PRO A 238 51.14 -82.96 -8.09
C PRO A 238 51.11 -81.72 -9.00
N LYS A 239 52.13 -81.51 -9.85
CA LYS A 239 52.15 -80.40 -10.84
C LYS A 239 50.82 -80.24 -11.61
N ILE A 240 50.14 -81.36 -11.86
CA ILE A 240 48.81 -81.44 -12.50
C ILE A 240 47.72 -80.68 -11.73
N CYS A 241 47.76 -80.69 -10.39
CA CYS A 241 46.77 -80.01 -9.56
C CYS A 241 47.01 -78.49 -9.52
N LEU A 242 48.27 -78.05 -9.57
CA LEU A 242 48.62 -76.63 -9.66
C LEU A 242 48.15 -76.00 -10.99
N ASP A 243 48.25 -76.73 -12.09
CA ASP A 243 47.78 -76.28 -13.41
C ASP A 243 46.25 -76.33 -13.53
N GLN A 244 45.58 -77.35 -12.95
CA GLN A 244 44.12 -77.38 -12.89
C GLN A 244 43.52 -76.29 -11.98
N CYS A 245 44.15 -75.98 -10.84
CA CYS A 245 43.71 -74.89 -9.98
C CYS A 245 43.96 -73.51 -10.60
N LYS A 246 45.10 -73.30 -11.28
CA LYS A 246 45.34 -72.06 -12.05
C LYS A 246 44.27 -71.86 -13.12
N CYS A 247 43.86 -72.92 -13.81
CA CYS A 247 42.81 -72.84 -14.84
C CYS A 247 41.43 -72.54 -14.24
N LYS A 248 41.06 -73.18 -13.12
CA LYS A 248 39.77 -72.92 -12.43
C LYS A 248 39.69 -71.55 -11.76
N ILE A 249 40.79 -71.05 -11.18
CA ILE A 249 40.82 -69.70 -10.61
C ILE A 249 40.68 -68.66 -11.73
N TYR A 250 41.35 -68.83 -12.87
CA TYR A 250 41.20 -67.95 -14.03
C TYR A 250 39.77 -67.93 -14.59
N ILE A 251 39.09 -69.09 -14.63
CA ILE A 251 37.70 -69.19 -15.10
C ILE A 251 36.73 -68.54 -14.11
N SER A 252 36.89 -68.77 -12.80
CA SER A 252 36.02 -68.15 -11.79
C SER A 252 36.23 -66.64 -11.65
N PHE A 253 37.49 -66.15 -11.74
CA PHE A 253 37.77 -64.72 -11.75
C PHE A 253 37.26 -64.05 -13.03
N GLY A 254 37.40 -64.71 -14.18
CA GLY A 254 36.82 -64.27 -15.44
C GLY A 254 35.30 -64.13 -15.36
N HIS A 255 34.61 -65.07 -14.70
CA HIS A 255 33.15 -65.03 -14.54
C HIS A 255 32.67 -63.92 -13.59
N VAL A 256 33.47 -63.53 -12.60
CA VAL A 256 33.17 -62.38 -11.73
C VAL A 256 33.41 -61.07 -12.49
N LEU A 257 34.57 -60.91 -13.15
CA LEU A 257 34.91 -59.74 -13.96
C LEU A 257 33.90 -59.49 -15.10
N PHE A 258 33.38 -60.55 -15.72
CA PHE A 258 32.40 -60.45 -16.81
C PHE A 258 31.02 -59.93 -16.37
N ASN A 259 30.70 -60.05 -15.08
CA ASN A 259 29.41 -59.66 -14.52
C ASN A 259 29.45 -58.31 -13.77
N THR A 260 30.64 -57.74 -13.53
CA THR A 260 30.81 -56.49 -12.76
C THR A 260 31.51 -55.34 -13.49
N LEU A 261 32.18 -55.59 -14.62
CA LEU A 261 32.90 -54.56 -15.39
C LEU A 261 32.23 -54.24 -16.74
N ASP A 262 32.42 -53.00 -17.19
CA ASP A 262 31.98 -52.52 -18.51
C ASP A 262 32.75 -53.26 -19.63
N PRO A 263 32.16 -53.56 -20.81
CA PRO A 263 32.77 -54.43 -21.82
C PRO A 263 34.14 -53.99 -22.34
N ASN A 264 34.46 -52.70 -22.27
CA ASN A 264 35.76 -52.17 -22.70
C ASN A 264 36.89 -52.47 -21.70
N GLU A 265 36.59 -52.53 -20.40
CA GLU A 265 37.58 -52.87 -19.36
C GLU A 265 37.86 -54.38 -19.34
N ILE A 266 36.84 -55.19 -19.67
CA ILE A 266 36.96 -56.64 -19.84
C ILE A 266 38.01 -56.98 -20.92
N MET A 267 38.01 -56.28 -22.06
CA MET A 267 38.97 -56.53 -23.14
C MET A 267 40.41 -56.20 -22.76
N ALA A 268 40.64 -55.15 -21.98
CA ALA A 268 41.98 -54.78 -21.52
C ALA A 268 42.56 -55.83 -20.55
N VAL A 269 41.72 -56.32 -19.64
CA VAL A 269 42.10 -57.37 -18.68
C VAL A 269 42.36 -58.70 -19.40
N ILE A 270 41.50 -59.10 -20.35
CA ILE A 270 41.69 -60.32 -21.15
C ILE A 270 42.99 -60.26 -21.96
N MET A 271 43.31 -59.14 -22.62
CA MET A 271 44.55 -58.99 -23.38
C MET A 271 45.79 -59.10 -22.47
N THR A 272 45.74 -58.53 -21.27
CA THR A 272 46.85 -58.59 -20.30
C THR A 272 47.08 -60.04 -19.82
N ILE A 273 46.00 -60.79 -19.61
CA ILE A 273 46.03 -62.20 -19.22
C ILE A 273 46.62 -63.08 -20.33
N ILE A 274 46.20 -62.85 -21.59
CA ILE A 274 46.70 -63.60 -22.75
C ILE A 274 48.20 -63.33 -22.95
N ASP A 275 48.63 -62.07 -22.82
CA ASP A 275 50.02 -61.68 -22.99
C ASP A 275 50.92 -62.26 -21.87
N GLU A 276 50.41 -62.31 -20.64
CA GLU A 276 51.10 -62.94 -19.53
C GLU A 276 51.15 -64.47 -19.66
N ALA A 277 50.11 -65.10 -20.19
CA ALA A 277 50.09 -66.53 -20.51
C ALA A 277 51.06 -66.90 -21.65
N ALA A 278 51.21 -66.03 -22.65
CA ALA A 278 52.14 -66.22 -23.77
C ALA A 278 53.61 -66.27 -23.32
N LYS A 279 54.00 -65.47 -22.31
CA LYS A 279 55.36 -65.48 -21.72
C LYS A 279 55.77 -66.84 -21.13
N TYR A 280 54.80 -67.65 -20.67
CA TYR A 280 55.06 -68.98 -20.12
C TYR A 280 55.03 -70.11 -21.17
N SER A 281 54.59 -69.83 -22.40
CA SER A 281 54.45 -70.84 -23.47
C SER A 281 55.79 -71.35 -24.04
N HIS A 282 56.88 -70.60 -23.89
CA HIS A 282 58.21 -70.98 -24.43
C HIS A 282 58.95 -72.10 -23.65
N ARG A 283 58.34 -72.72 -22.62
CA ARG A 283 58.97 -73.79 -21.82
C ARG A 283 58.36 -75.18 -21.96
N LEU A 284 57.52 -75.44 -22.97
CA LEU A 284 56.98 -76.78 -23.23
C LEU A 284 57.30 -77.23 -24.67
N PRO A 285 57.93 -78.42 -24.86
CA PRO A 285 58.21 -78.96 -26.19
C PRO A 285 56.91 -79.28 -26.94
N GLU A 286 56.97 -79.10 -28.26
CA GLU A 286 55.91 -79.36 -29.24
C GLU A 286 55.04 -80.58 -28.92
N LYS A 287 53.75 -80.33 -28.67
CA LYS A 287 52.69 -81.19 -29.18
C LYS A 287 51.72 -80.35 -30.01
N ARG A 288 52.08 -80.20 -31.28
CA ARG A 288 51.16 -79.94 -32.38
C ARG A 288 50.08 -81.03 -32.34
N ASN A 289 48.83 -80.64 -32.61
CA ASN A 289 47.59 -81.43 -32.62
C ASN A 289 46.83 -81.47 -31.29
N LEU A 290 46.01 -80.45 -31.09
CA LEU A 290 44.62 -80.56 -30.58
C LEU A 290 43.94 -79.20 -30.81
N LEU A 291 43.76 -78.86 -32.09
CA LEU A 291 42.80 -77.84 -32.53
C LEU A 291 42.05 -78.45 -33.71
N MET A 292 40.72 -78.56 -33.53
CA MET A 292 39.67 -79.01 -34.46
C MET A 292 39.50 -80.55 -34.58
N PRO A 293 38.25 -81.08 -34.62
CA PRO A 293 36.98 -80.45 -35.04
C PRO A 293 35.87 -80.50 -33.94
N GLN A 294 34.74 -79.77 -33.98
CA GLN A 294 34.05 -78.91 -34.96
C GLN A 294 33.67 -77.57 -34.30
#